data_AF-A0AA88RBS4-F1
#
_entry.id   AF-A0AA88RBS4-F1
#
_cell.length_a   1.000
_cell.length_b   1.000
_cell.length_c   1.000
_cell.angle_alpha   90.00
_cell.angle_beta   90.00
_cell.angle_gamma   90.00
#
_symmetry.space_group_name_H-M   'P 1'
#
loop_
_entity.id
_entity.type
_entity.pdbx_description
1 polymer ?
#
loop_
_entity_poly.entity_id
_entity_poly.type
_entity_poly.pdbx_seq_one_letter_code
_entity_poly.pdbx_strand_id
1 'polypeptide(L)'
;MGGLTAKEAHSDLWRKKMVKSEGRAGDLSVEDKEEMKAEDVSWSWRYYAWDYRVLRTFARHESSGDVIPEELVVSLQRAKKMFVATELQRQIFYALVDQTLFGNKLSSPRDTVSVIADLKRQHTSWKHAEGTHWHTRFSHLLNYGAGYYSYLYAKCFAATIWEKTCKEDPLSLATGSALRSKFLQHGGAKDPADLMNDLVGGETVRYRDGGIVPDITSLCNEMELEKQ
;
A
#
# COMPACT_ATOMS: atom_id res chain seq x y z
N MET A 1 -8.83 30.51 8.12
CA MET A 1 -8.85 29.68 6.89
C MET A 1 -8.26 28.32 7.26
N GLY A 2 -9.11 27.39 7.69
CA GLY A 2 -8.68 26.03 8.05
C GLY A 2 -8.70 25.17 6.79
N GLY A 3 -7.54 24.67 6.37
CA GLY A 3 -7.44 23.74 5.25
C GLY A 3 -7.89 22.34 5.68
N LEU A 4 -8.77 21.74 4.90
CA LEU A 4 -9.14 20.33 5.01
C LEU A 4 -7.89 19.47 4.79
N THR A 5 -7.63 18.54 5.70
CA THR A 5 -6.61 17.51 5.50
C THR A 5 -7.02 16.60 4.34
N ALA A 6 -6.06 15.92 3.70
CA ALA A 6 -6.35 14.98 2.60
C ALA A 6 -7.37 13.89 2.98
N LYS A 7 -7.44 13.55 4.28
CA LYS A 7 -8.39 12.58 4.85
C LYS A 7 -9.82 13.14 4.90
N GLU A 8 -9.97 14.43 5.22
CA GLU A 8 -11.27 15.12 5.28
C GLU A 8 -11.80 15.47 3.88
N ALA A 9 -10.90 15.88 2.97
CA ALA A 9 -11.25 16.09 1.56
C ALA A 9 -11.75 14.79 0.89
N HIS A 10 -11.18 13.65 1.26
CA HIS A 10 -11.67 12.33 0.84
C HIS A 10 -13.04 12.01 1.47
N SER A 11 -13.22 12.21 2.78
CA SER A 11 -14.46 11.86 3.49
C SER A 11 -15.71 12.67 3.05
N ASP A 12 -15.57 13.96 2.77
CA ASP A 12 -16.72 14.83 2.42
C ASP A 12 -17.29 14.58 1.01
N LEU A 13 -16.46 14.09 0.08
CA LEU A 13 -16.92 13.63 -1.24
C LEU A 13 -17.73 12.34 -1.16
N TRP A 14 -17.49 11.52 -0.13
CA TRP A 14 -18.03 10.17 0.02
C TRP A 14 -19.44 10.10 0.63
N ARG A 15 -19.77 11.00 1.56
CA ARG A 15 -21.08 10.97 2.27
C ARG A 15 -22.30 11.16 1.33
N LYS A 16 -22.09 11.60 0.09
CA LYS A 16 -23.16 11.91 -0.87
C LYS A 16 -23.54 10.79 -1.84
N LYS A 17 -22.85 9.64 -1.88
CA LYS A 17 -23.04 8.64 -2.96
C LYS A 17 -23.37 7.20 -2.55
N MET A 18 -23.33 6.82 -1.27
CA MET A 18 -23.63 5.45 -0.84
C MET A 18 -25.13 5.19 -0.69
N VAL A 19 -25.82 4.97 -1.81
CA VAL A 19 -27.06 4.19 -1.88
C VAL A 19 -26.98 3.31 -3.13
N LYS A 20 -26.79 1.99 -2.93
CA LYS A 20 -26.79 0.87 -3.90
C LYS A 20 -25.43 0.45 -4.48
N SER A 21 -24.92 -0.67 -3.97
CA SER A 21 -24.67 -1.87 -4.81
C SER A 21 -24.39 -3.11 -3.94
N GLU A 22 -25.10 -4.21 -4.19
CA GLU A 22 -24.89 -5.55 -3.58
C GLU A 22 -24.00 -6.42 -4.49
N GLY A 23 -23.18 -7.33 -3.93
CA GLY A 23 -22.23 -8.19 -4.67
C GLY A 23 -22.26 -9.69 -4.28
N ARG A 24 -21.85 -10.58 -5.21
CA ARG A 24 -21.82 -12.06 -5.14
C ARG A 24 -20.49 -12.63 -4.63
N ALA A 25 -20.50 -13.88 -4.16
CA ALA A 25 -19.35 -14.61 -3.63
C ALA A 25 -18.25 -14.87 -4.69
N GLY A 26 -17.01 -14.49 -4.37
CA GLY A 26 -15.80 -14.63 -5.20
C GLY A 26 -15.21 -13.29 -5.64
N ASP A 27 -16.00 -12.22 -5.60
CA ASP A 27 -15.52 -10.85 -5.76
C ASP A 27 -14.92 -10.36 -4.43
N LEU A 28 -13.84 -9.56 -4.51
CA LEU A 28 -13.42 -8.72 -3.39
C LEU A 28 -14.64 -7.95 -2.87
N SER A 29 -14.83 -7.92 -1.55
CA SER A 29 -15.92 -7.13 -0.99
C SER A 29 -15.76 -5.67 -1.37
N VAL A 30 -16.86 -4.92 -1.36
CA VAL A 30 -16.79 -3.47 -1.59
C VAL A 30 -15.84 -2.83 -0.57
N GLU A 31 -15.85 -3.31 0.69
CA GLU A 31 -14.93 -2.87 1.72
C GLU A 31 -13.46 -3.19 1.37
N ASP A 32 -13.13 -4.38 0.86
CA ASP A 32 -11.75 -4.74 0.47
C ASP A 32 -11.25 -3.89 -0.70
N LYS A 33 -12.13 -3.62 -1.68
CA LYS A 33 -11.83 -2.73 -2.82
C LYS A 33 -11.63 -1.29 -2.36
N GLU A 34 -12.29 -0.86 -1.28
CA GLU A 34 -12.17 0.47 -0.70
C GLU A 34 -10.91 0.64 0.17
N GLU A 35 -10.58 -0.36 0.99
CA GLU A 35 -9.38 -0.36 1.84
C GLU A 35 -8.11 -0.34 1.00
N MET A 36 -8.01 -1.23 0.00
CA MET A 36 -6.90 -1.25 -0.94
C MET A 36 -6.68 0.13 -1.59
N LYS A 37 -7.74 0.76 -2.10
CA LYS A 37 -7.65 2.10 -2.71
C LYS A 37 -7.22 3.19 -1.72
N ALA A 38 -7.74 3.17 -0.50
CA ALA A 38 -7.36 4.15 0.53
C ALA A 38 -5.87 4.04 0.88
N GLU A 39 -5.35 2.81 0.89
CA GLU A 39 -3.94 2.53 1.10
C GLU A 39 -3.09 2.90 -0.12
N ASP A 40 -3.54 2.63 -1.35
CA ASP A 40 -2.87 3.02 -2.61
C ASP A 40 -2.57 4.52 -2.61
N VAL A 41 -3.58 5.32 -2.26
CA VAL A 41 -3.49 6.79 -2.18
C VAL A 41 -2.50 7.21 -1.09
N SER A 42 -2.58 6.60 0.10
CA SER A 42 -1.66 6.91 1.20
C SER A 42 -0.20 6.57 0.84
N TRP A 43 0.03 5.41 0.23
CA TRP A 43 1.35 4.99 -0.21
C TRP A 43 1.91 5.86 -1.32
N SER A 44 1.07 6.30 -2.26
CA SER A 44 1.48 7.22 -3.34
C SER A 44 2.00 8.55 -2.79
N TRP A 45 1.35 9.10 -1.76
CA TRP A 45 1.80 10.35 -1.13
C TRP A 45 3.10 10.21 -0.35
N ARG A 46 3.45 9.00 0.09
CA ARG A 46 4.75 8.78 0.75
C ARG A 46 5.89 9.13 -0.20
N TYR A 47 5.81 8.86 -1.50
CA TYR A 47 6.89 9.21 -2.43
C TYR A 47 7.17 10.72 -2.47
N TYR A 48 6.14 11.54 -2.49
CA TYR A 48 6.26 13.01 -2.44
C TYR A 48 6.99 13.47 -1.18
N ALA A 49 6.72 12.84 -0.02
CA ALA A 49 7.37 13.18 1.24
C ALA A 49 8.87 12.87 1.28
N TRP A 50 9.40 12.14 0.29
CA TRP A 50 10.83 11.83 0.17
C TRP A 50 11.49 12.46 -1.07
N ASP A 51 10.75 13.17 -1.93
CA ASP A 51 11.31 13.80 -3.14
C ASP A 51 11.89 15.18 -2.80
N TYR A 52 13.16 15.41 -3.15
CA TYR A 52 13.85 16.66 -2.86
C TYR A 52 13.14 17.89 -3.44
N ARG A 53 12.57 17.78 -4.65
CA ARG A 53 11.87 18.89 -5.31
C ARG A 53 10.63 19.33 -4.53
N VAL A 54 10.00 18.40 -3.81
CA VAL A 54 8.88 18.66 -2.91
C VAL A 54 9.40 19.16 -1.57
N LEU A 55 10.34 18.45 -0.94
CA LEU A 55 10.89 18.79 0.38
C LEU A 55 11.45 20.22 0.42
N ARG A 56 12.20 20.64 -0.60
CA ARG A 56 12.81 21.98 -0.66
C ARG A 56 11.80 23.14 -0.63
N THR A 57 10.52 22.87 -0.88
CA THR A 57 9.47 23.91 -0.86
C THR A 57 9.07 24.31 0.55
N PHE A 58 9.21 23.41 1.54
CA PHE A 58 8.74 23.64 2.90
C PHE A 58 9.76 23.30 3.99
N ALA A 59 10.69 22.37 3.75
CA ALA A 59 11.66 21.93 4.75
C ALA A 59 12.78 22.97 4.88
N ARG A 60 12.79 23.67 6.02
CA ARG A 60 13.78 24.69 6.36
C ARG A 60 14.38 24.41 7.74
N HIS A 61 15.66 24.71 7.91
CA HIS A 61 16.30 24.70 9.22
C HIS A 61 15.64 25.75 10.12
N GLU A 62 15.27 25.37 11.35
CA GLU A 62 14.46 26.21 12.23
C GLU A 62 15.12 27.56 12.52
N SER A 63 16.41 27.55 12.85
CA SER A 63 17.10 28.77 13.28
C SER A 63 17.64 29.61 12.13
N SER A 64 18.16 28.98 11.08
CA SER A 64 18.79 29.71 9.95
C SER A 64 17.85 29.95 8.77
N GLY A 65 16.74 29.21 8.68
CA GLY A 65 15.82 29.27 7.54
C GLY A 65 16.34 28.58 6.26
N ASP A 66 17.54 27.98 6.31
CA ASP A 66 18.18 27.32 5.17
C ASP A 66 17.32 26.17 4.67
N VAL A 67 17.23 26.04 3.35
CA VAL A 67 16.54 24.93 2.71
C VAL A 67 17.27 23.61 2.99
N ILE A 68 16.53 22.52 3.16
CA ILE A 68 17.12 21.18 3.31
C ILE A 68 18.15 20.89 2.21
N PRO A 69 19.39 20.49 2.54
CA PRO A 69 20.38 20.15 1.52
C PRO A 69 19.98 18.91 0.71
N GLU A 70 20.20 18.92 -0.59
CA GLU A 70 19.88 17.79 -1.48
C GLU A 70 20.65 16.52 -1.08
N GLU A 71 21.93 16.66 -0.72
CA GLU A 71 22.76 15.54 -0.27
C GLU A 71 22.20 14.85 0.98
N LEU A 72 21.58 15.60 1.88
CA LEU A 72 20.93 15.05 3.06
C LEU A 72 19.71 14.21 2.66
N VAL A 73 18.89 14.68 1.71
CA VAL A 73 17.75 13.92 1.19
C VAL A 73 18.22 12.63 0.50
N VAL A 74 19.28 12.69 -0.30
CA VAL A 74 19.89 11.50 -0.93
C VAL A 74 20.38 10.50 0.14
N SER A 75 21.04 10.98 1.20
CA SER A 75 21.48 10.13 2.32
C SER A 75 20.30 9.45 3.03
N LEU A 76 19.23 10.22 3.31
CA LEU A 76 18.00 9.71 3.92
C LEU A 76 17.32 8.63 3.07
N GLN A 77 17.25 8.84 1.75
CA GLN A 77 16.71 7.85 0.81
C GLN A 77 17.53 6.56 0.79
N ARG A 78 18.87 6.65 0.85
CA ARG A 78 19.76 5.47 0.97
C ARG A 78 19.51 4.73 2.27
N ALA A 79 19.43 5.43 3.40
CA ALA A 79 19.16 4.82 4.70
C ALA A 79 17.81 4.08 4.73
N LYS A 80 16.77 4.64 4.10
CA LYS A 80 15.46 4.01 3.95
C LYS A 80 15.53 2.65 3.24
N LYS A 81 16.46 2.47 2.30
CA LYS A 81 16.62 1.24 1.53
C LYS A 81 17.31 0.10 2.30
N MET A 82 17.97 0.38 3.42
CA MET A 82 18.84 -0.58 4.11
C MET A 82 18.13 -1.88 4.57
N PHE A 83 16.84 -1.82 4.91
CA PHE A 83 16.08 -2.97 5.45
C PHE A 83 14.81 -3.30 4.66
N VAL A 84 14.71 -2.85 3.40
CA VAL A 84 13.47 -3.00 2.61
C VAL A 84 13.05 -4.45 2.41
N ALA A 85 14.01 -5.37 2.25
CA ALA A 85 13.74 -6.80 2.12
C ALA A 85 13.18 -7.40 3.42
N THR A 86 13.77 -7.08 4.57
CA THR A 86 13.30 -7.52 5.90
C THR A 86 11.91 -6.98 6.21
N GLU A 87 11.68 -5.71 5.89
CA GLU A 87 10.39 -5.05 6.03
C GLU A 87 9.32 -5.67 5.12
N LEU A 88 9.66 -5.97 3.85
CA LEU A 88 8.78 -6.66 2.92
C LEU A 88 8.45 -8.09 3.40
N GLN A 89 9.46 -8.86 3.84
CA GLN A 89 9.27 -10.20 4.40
C GLN A 89 8.29 -10.17 5.59
N ARG A 90 8.38 -9.15 6.44
CA ARG A 90 7.44 -8.98 7.57
C ARG A 90 6.00 -8.75 7.10
N GLN A 91 5.79 -7.90 6.09
CA GLN A 91 4.47 -7.64 5.52
C GLN A 91 3.88 -8.89 4.86
N ILE A 92 4.69 -9.64 4.11
CA ILE A 92 4.29 -10.95 3.55
C ILE A 92 3.89 -11.91 4.66
N PHE A 93 4.69 -12.00 5.72
CA PHE A 93 4.38 -12.85 6.86
C PHE A 93 3.04 -12.47 7.51
N TYR A 94 2.75 -11.18 7.68
CA TYR A 94 1.46 -10.73 8.24
C TYR A 94 0.27 -11.08 7.33
N ALA A 95 0.43 -10.91 6.01
CA ALA A 95 -0.59 -11.33 5.03
C ALA A 95 -0.81 -12.85 5.06
N LEU A 96 0.26 -13.65 5.16
CA LEU A 96 0.16 -15.11 5.29
C LEU A 96 -0.57 -15.53 6.58
N VAL A 97 -0.26 -14.88 7.71
CA VAL A 97 -0.96 -15.12 8.98
C VAL A 97 -2.44 -14.84 8.84
N ASP A 98 -2.79 -13.66 8.32
CA ASP A 98 -4.18 -13.24 8.13
C ASP A 98 -4.95 -14.21 7.22
N GLN A 99 -4.41 -14.53 6.05
CA GLN A 99 -5.02 -15.49 5.12
C GLN A 99 -5.09 -16.92 5.67
N THR A 100 -4.13 -17.34 6.50
CA THR A 100 -4.17 -18.68 7.11
C THR A 100 -5.26 -18.78 8.18
N LEU A 101 -5.52 -17.70 8.91
CA LEU A 101 -6.51 -17.68 9.99
C LEU A 101 -7.94 -17.47 9.47
N PHE A 102 -8.11 -16.66 8.42
CA PHE A 102 -9.44 -16.29 7.89
C PHE A 102 -9.79 -16.87 6.52
N GLY A 103 -8.82 -17.49 5.82
CA GLY A 103 -9.04 -18.12 4.53
C GLY A 103 -9.70 -19.50 4.63
N ASN A 104 -9.28 -20.42 3.76
CA ASN A 104 -9.87 -21.77 3.71
C ASN A 104 -9.71 -22.50 5.04
N LYS A 105 -10.77 -23.20 5.48
CA LYS A 105 -10.76 -23.98 6.72
C LYS A 105 -9.58 -24.95 6.74
N LEU A 106 -8.77 -24.85 7.80
CA LEU A 106 -7.73 -25.83 8.08
C LEU A 106 -8.36 -27.23 8.14
N SER A 107 -7.67 -28.22 7.57
CA SER A 107 -8.14 -29.61 7.49
C SER A 107 -8.40 -30.24 8.87
N SER A 108 -7.78 -29.68 9.92
CA SER A 108 -8.02 -30.04 11.30
C SER A 108 -7.90 -28.81 12.21
N PRO A 109 -8.61 -28.78 13.36
CA PRO A 109 -8.40 -27.74 14.37
C PRO A 109 -6.94 -27.74 14.83
N ARG A 110 -6.26 -26.60 14.69
CA ARG A 110 -4.90 -26.40 15.20
C ARG A 110 -4.88 -25.19 16.14
N ASP A 111 -4.04 -25.28 17.17
CA ASP A 111 -3.71 -24.15 18.01
C ASP A 111 -3.05 -23.03 17.18
N THR A 112 -3.49 -21.79 17.40
CA THR A 112 -3.03 -20.63 16.63
C THR A 112 -1.56 -20.33 16.91
N VAL A 113 -1.05 -20.54 18.13
CA VAL A 113 0.36 -20.31 18.45
C VAL A 113 1.26 -21.19 17.58
N SER A 114 0.91 -22.47 17.45
CA SER A 114 1.61 -23.46 16.63
C SER A 114 1.60 -23.10 15.15
N VAL A 115 0.45 -22.66 14.62
CA VAL A 115 0.32 -22.18 13.23
C VAL A 115 1.23 -20.98 12.96
N ILE A 116 1.24 -19.99 13.85
CA ILE A 116 2.10 -18.81 13.72
C ILE A 116 3.58 -19.17 13.82
N ALA A 117 3.94 -20.12 14.69
CA ALA A 117 5.31 -20.60 14.81
C ALA A 117 5.78 -21.33 13.54
N ASP A 118 4.92 -22.15 12.93
CA ASP A 118 5.18 -22.80 11.63
C ASP A 118 5.40 -21.77 10.53
N LEU A 119 4.49 -20.80 10.39
CA LEU A 119 4.60 -19.75 9.37
C LEU A 119 5.88 -18.92 9.53
N LYS A 120 6.25 -18.54 10.76
CA LYS A 120 7.52 -17.84 11.01
C LYS A 120 8.73 -18.67 10.57
N ARG A 121 8.77 -19.95 10.93
CA ARG A 121 9.87 -20.84 10.55
C ARG A 121 10.01 -21.00 9.04
N GLN A 122 8.89 -21.07 8.32
CA GLN A 122 8.88 -21.31 6.87
C GLN A 122 9.17 -20.06 6.05
N HIS A 123 8.68 -18.89 6.49
CA HIS A 123 8.63 -17.70 5.63
C HIS A 123 9.48 -16.53 6.13
N THR A 124 10.08 -16.62 7.32
CA THR A 124 10.89 -15.54 7.89
C THR A 124 12.31 -16.01 8.25
N SER A 125 13.25 -15.07 8.26
CA SER A 125 14.64 -15.34 8.66
C SER A 125 14.84 -15.41 10.19
N TRP A 126 13.83 -15.07 10.98
CA TRP A 126 13.90 -15.08 12.44
C TRP A 126 13.00 -16.16 13.06
N LYS A 127 13.44 -16.68 14.21
CA LYS A 127 12.72 -17.75 14.90
C LYS A 127 11.50 -17.21 15.65
N HIS A 128 10.49 -18.06 15.83
CA HIS A 128 9.43 -17.81 16.79
C HIS A 128 10.03 -17.75 18.21
N ALA A 129 9.55 -16.81 19.03
CA ALA A 129 9.94 -16.71 20.42
C ALA A 129 8.96 -17.53 21.27
N GLU A 130 9.45 -18.60 21.88
CA GLU A 130 8.62 -19.50 22.69
C GLU A 130 7.93 -18.77 23.84
N GLY A 131 6.72 -19.23 24.19
CA GLY A 131 5.87 -18.61 25.22
C GLY A 131 5.18 -17.31 24.78
N THR A 132 5.35 -16.87 23.52
CA THR A 132 4.71 -15.63 23.02
C THR A 132 3.46 -15.90 22.21
N HIS A 133 2.47 -15.02 22.36
CA HIS A 133 1.21 -15.07 21.63
C HIS A 133 1.12 -13.87 20.67
N TRP A 134 2.10 -13.73 19.78
CA TRP A 134 2.27 -12.52 18.96
C TRP A 134 1.02 -12.12 18.17
N HIS A 135 0.22 -13.07 17.67
CA HIS A 135 -0.98 -12.76 16.90
C HIS A 135 -2.08 -12.08 17.74
N THR A 136 -2.10 -12.24 19.06
CA THR A 136 -3.12 -11.63 19.95
C THR A 136 -3.01 -10.11 20.06
N ARG A 137 -1.84 -9.54 19.75
CA ARG A 137 -1.63 -8.08 19.67
C ARG A 137 -1.81 -7.54 18.25
N PHE A 138 -2.09 -8.39 17.27
CA PHE A 138 -2.25 -7.98 15.89
C PHE A 138 -3.69 -7.52 15.66
N SER A 139 -3.97 -6.28 16.04
CA SER A 139 -5.33 -5.72 16.06
C SER A 139 -6.03 -5.70 14.69
N HIS A 140 -5.28 -5.76 13.60
CA HIS A 140 -5.84 -5.86 12.25
C HIS A 140 -6.77 -7.07 12.11
N LEU A 141 -6.42 -8.20 12.74
CA LEU A 141 -7.20 -9.42 12.70
C LEU A 141 -8.62 -9.27 13.31
N LEU A 142 -8.89 -8.22 14.08
CA LEU A 142 -10.20 -8.03 14.73
C LEU A 142 -11.23 -7.38 13.82
N ASN A 143 -10.81 -6.39 13.02
CA ASN A 143 -11.72 -5.55 12.22
C ASN A 143 -11.54 -5.73 10.72
N TYR A 144 -10.40 -6.26 10.29
CA TYR A 144 -9.95 -6.30 8.89
C TYR A 144 -9.42 -7.69 8.50
N GLY A 145 -9.88 -8.73 9.20
CA GLY A 145 -9.45 -10.10 8.92
C GLY A 145 -9.70 -10.49 7.47
N ALA A 146 -8.77 -11.25 6.88
CA ALA A 146 -8.69 -11.61 5.46
C ALA A 146 -8.30 -10.45 4.50
N GLY A 147 -7.98 -9.26 4.99
CA GLY A 147 -7.63 -8.10 4.17
C GLY A 147 -6.15 -7.74 4.11
N TYR A 148 -5.26 -8.29 4.96
CA TYR A 148 -3.93 -7.67 5.18
C TYR A 148 -3.02 -7.62 3.95
N TYR A 149 -3.24 -8.46 2.94
CA TYR A 149 -2.47 -8.40 1.69
C TYR A 149 -2.73 -7.11 0.89
N SER A 150 -3.80 -6.35 1.19
CA SER A 150 -4.11 -5.05 0.60
C SER A 150 -2.93 -4.09 0.71
N TYR A 151 -2.21 -4.08 1.84
CA TYR A 151 -1.05 -3.23 2.05
C TYR A 151 0.07 -3.50 1.04
N LEU A 152 0.28 -4.77 0.67
CA LEU A 152 1.28 -5.17 -0.32
C LEU A 152 0.82 -4.76 -1.73
N TYR A 153 -0.45 -4.95 -2.04
CA TYR A 153 -1.04 -4.56 -3.32
C TYR A 153 -0.93 -3.05 -3.50
N ALA A 154 -1.27 -2.30 -2.46
CA ALA A 154 -1.19 -0.87 -2.45
C ALA A 154 0.22 -0.33 -2.64
N LYS A 155 1.20 -1.02 -2.07
CA LYS A 155 2.60 -0.70 -2.29
C LYS A 155 3.01 -0.93 -3.76
N CYS A 156 2.50 -1.98 -4.40
CA CYS A 156 2.76 -2.26 -5.81
C CYS A 156 2.15 -1.17 -6.70
N PHE A 157 0.86 -0.87 -6.52
CA PHE A 157 0.18 0.16 -7.31
C PHE A 157 0.79 1.55 -7.11
N ALA A 158 1.10 1.93 -5.87
CA ALA A 158 1.75 3.19 -5.58
C ALA A 158 3.13 3.31 -6.24
N ALA A 159 3.94 2.23 -6.24
CA ALA A 159 5.23 2.22 -6.93
C ALA A 159 5.07 2.42 -8.44
N THR A 160 4.09 1.75 -9.05
CA THR A 160 3.80 1.88 -10.49
C THR A 160 3.26 3.28 -10.85
N ILE A 161 2.33 3.84 -10.06
CA ILE A 161 1.82 5.20 -10.25
C ILE A 161 2.95 6.22 -10.12
N TRP A 162 3.81 6.06 -9.11
CA TRP A 162 4.93 6.96 -8.93
C TRP A 162 5.88 6.90 -10.12
N GLU A 163 6.34 5.71 -10.48
CA GLU A 163 7.31 5.50 -11.56
C GLU A 163 6.79 6.03 -12.91
N LYS A 164 5.55 5.67 -13.29
CA LYS A 164 5.02 5.96 -14.63
C LYS A 164 4.39 7.34 -14.78
N THR A 165 3.95 7.97 -13.69
CA THR A 165 3.17 9.22 -13.78
C THR A 165 3.79 10.37 -13.00
N CYS A 166 4.38 10.13 -11.83
CA CYS A 166 4.77 11.21 -10.93
C CYS A 166 6.27 11.53 -10.92
N LYS A 167 7.13 10.55 -11.18
CA LYS A 167 8.58 10.63 -10.94
C LYS A 167 9.27 11.69 -11.79
N GLU A 168 8.85 11.87 -13.04
CA GLU A 168 9.47 12.84 -13.96
C GLU A 168 9.31 14.28 -13.46
N ASP A 169 8.08 14.70 -13.12
CA ASP A 169 7.81 15.99 -12.49
C ASP A 169 6.62 15.88 -11.50
N PRO A 170 6.89 15.72 -10.20
CA PRO A 170 5.85 15.51 -9.19
C PRO A 170 5.05 16.79 -8.95
N LEU A 171 5.59 17.98 -9.23
CA LEU A 171 4.90 19.24 -9.00
C LEU A 171 4.16 19.75 -10.26
N SER A 172 4.16 18.97 -11.34
CA SER A 172 3.47 19.31 -12.58
C SER A 172 1.95 19.38 -12.39
N LEU A 173 1.36 20.47 -12.91
CA LEU A 173 -0.09 20.61 -12.98
C LEU A 173 -0.74 19.51 -13.84
N ALA A 174 -0.05 19.05 -14.89
CA ALA A 174 -0.54 17.98 -15.74
C ALA A 174 -0.60 16.66 -14.97
N THR A 175 0.46 16.31 -14.24
CA THR A 175 0.51 15.14 -13.33
C THR A 175 -0.61 15.20 -12.30
N GLY A 176 -0.76 16.33 -11.59
CA GLY A 176 -1.82 16.51 -10.61
C GLY A 176 -3.23 16.42 -11.21
N SER A 177 -3.43 16.97 -12.40
CA SER A 177 -4.71 16.91 -13.13
C SER A 177 -5.03 15.47 -13.54
N ALA A 178 -4.05 14.71 -14.01
CA ALA A 178 -4.21 13.29 -14.34
C ALA A 178 -4.56 12.45 -13.10
N LEU A 179 -3.81 12.60 -12.00
CA LEU A 179 -4.11 11.91 -10.73
C LEU A 179 -5.53 12.22 -10.24
N ARG A 180 -5.93 13.49 -10.27
CA ARG A 180 -7.28 13.90 -9.85
C ARG A 180 -8.37 13.31 -10.74
N SER A 181 -8.26 13.52 -12.05
CA SER A 181 -9.33 13.22 -13.01
C SER A 181 -9.40 11.74 -13.41
N LYS A 182 -8.31 11.00 -13.35
CA LYS A 182 -8.31 9.60 -13.79
C LYS A 182 -8.36 8.61 -12.64
N PHE A 183 -7.92 9.01 -11.45
CA PHE A 183 -7.79 8.10 -10.31
C PHE A 183 -8.64 8.55 -9.11
N LEU A 184 -8.38 9.73 -8.55
CA LEU A 184 -8.97 10.13 -7.26
C LEU A 184 -10.46 10.49 -7.33
N GLN A 185 -10.92 11.15 -8.41
CA GLN A 185 -12.29 11.68 -8.45
C GLN A 185 -13.39 10.61 -8.48
N HIS A 186 -13.04 9.37 -8.82
CA HIS A 186 -13.99 8.28 -9.00
C HIS A 186 -14.28 7.52 -7.70
N GLY A 187 -13.36 7.53 -6.73
CA GLY A 187 -13.49 6.79 -5.47
C GLY A 187 -13.83 5.31 -5.69
N GLY A 188 -14.83 4.81 -4.96
CA GLY A 188 -15.32 3.43 -5.09
C GLY A 188 -16.11 3.14 -6.38
N ALA A 189 -16.55 4.17 -7.11
CA ALA A 189 -17.51 4.02 -8.20
C ALA A 189 -16.94 3.45 -9.52
N LYS A 190 -15.62 3.23 -9.59
CA LYS A 190 -14.95 2.66 -10.76
C LYS A 190 -14.05 1.50 -10.31
N ASP A 191 -13.94 0.47 -11.15
CA ASP A 191 -13.13 -0.71 -10.86
C ASP A 191 -11.63 -0.33 -10.70
N PRO A 192 -10.90 -0.88 -9.72
CA PRO A 192 -9.48 -0.61 -9.53
C PRO A 192 -8.63 -0.84 -10.78
N ALA A 193 -8.88 -1.91 -11.55
CA ALA A 193 -8.10 -2.20 -12.73
C ALA A 193 -8.30 -1.14 -13.81
N ASP A 194 -9.54 -0.67 -14.00
CA ASP A 194 -9.83 0.41 -14.94
C ASP A 194 -9.22 1.75 -14.50
N LEU A 195 -9.20 2.04 -13.20
CA LEU A 195 -8.54 3.23 -12.66
C LEU A 195 -7.03 3.23 -12.93
N MET A 196 -6.38 2.08 -12.72
CA MET A 196 -4.97 1.91 -13.02
C MET A 196 -4.72 2.04 -14.52
N ASN A 197 -5.50 1.34 -15.36
CA ASN A 197 -5.33 1.39 -16.81
C ASN A 197 -5.51 2.81 -17.38
N ASP A 198 -6.50 3.58 -16.90
CA ASP A 198 -6.71 4.97 -17.31
C ASP A 198 -5.50 5.87 -16.98
N LEU A 199 -4.94 5.71 -15.78
CA LEU A 199 -3.88 6.57 -15.25
C LEU A 199 -2.51 6.23 -15.81
N VAL A 200 -2.08 4.96 -15.69
CA VAL A 200 -0.71 4.53 -15.98
C VAL A 200 -0.56 3.75 -17.30
N GLY A 201 -1.68 3.24 -17.85
CA GLY A 201 -1.68 2.44 -19.07
C GLY A 201 -1.04 1.04 -18.95
N GLY A 202 -1.41 0.15 -19.88
CA GLY A 202 -0.88 -1.22 -19.98
C GLY A 202 -1.49 -2.22 -18.97
N GLU A 203 -1.10 -3.49 -19.05
CA GLU A 203 -1.60 -4.58 -18.17
C GLU A 203 -1.01 -4.53 -16.76
N THR A 204 -1.38 -3.51 -15.97
CA THR A 204 -0.90 -3.32 -14.60
C THR A 204 -1.61 -4.18 -13.56
N VAL A 205 -2.75 -4.75 -13.94
CA VAL A 205 -3.53 -5.70 -13.16
C VAL A 205 -3.75 -6.94 -13.99
N ARG A 206 -3.42 -8.12 -13.44
CA ARG A 206 -3.80 -9.42 -14.01
C ARG A 206 -4.89 -10.05 -13.17
N TYR A 207 -5.80 -10.76 -13.81
CA TYR A 207 -6.84 -11.53 -13.13
C TYR A 207 -6.42 -12.99 -13.02
N ARG A 208 -6.57 -13.57 -11.82
CA ARG A 208 -6.29 -14.99 -11.55
C ARG A 208 -7.30 -15.53 -10.55
N ASP A 209 -8.02 -16.58 -10.94
CA ASP A 209 -8.98 -17.29 -10.08
C ASP A 209 -10.03 -16.38 -9.41
N GLY A 210 -10.46 -15.31 -10.10
CA GLY A 210 -11.40 -14.30 -9.57
C GLY A 210 -10.75 -13.18 -8.76
N GLY A 211 -9.47 -13.29 -8.42
CA GLY A 211 -8.68 -12.26 -7.75
C GLY A 211 -7.88 -11.37 -8.70
N ILE A 212 -7.49 -10.20 -8.20
CA ILE A 212 -6.54 -9.28 -8.84
C ILE A 212 -5.12 -9.65 -8.40
N VAL A 213 -4.16 -9.56 -9.31
CA VAL A 213 -2.72 -9.66 -9.03
C VAL A 213 -2.04 -8.42 -9.61
N PRO A 214 -1.45 -7.53 -8.79
CA PRO A 214 -0.75 -6.35 -9.28
C PRO A 214 0.54 -6.73 -9.99
N ASP A 215 0.94 -5.93 -10.97
CA ASP A 215 2.32 -5.95 -11.47
C ASP A 215 3.28 -5.48 -10.35
N ILE A 216 4.31 -6.28 -10.07
CA ILE A 216 5.28 -6.02 -9.00
C ILE A 216 6.56 -5.36 -9.52
N THR A 217 6.70 -5.18 -10.83
CA THR A 217 7.95 -4.75 -11.49
C THR A 217 8.49 -3.45 -10.91
N SER A 218 7.67 -2.39 -10.85
CA SER A 218 8.05 -1.09 -10.29
C SER A 218 8.54 -1.19 -8.85
N LEU A 219 7.85 -2.01 -8.04
CA LEU A 219 8.20 -2.19 -6.63
C LEU A 219 9.52 -2.96 -6.47
N CYS A 220 9.73 -4.02 -7.24
CA CYS A 220 10.98 -4.78 -7.24
C CYS A 220 12.17 -3.92 -7.67
N ASN A 221 12.00 -3.09 -8.69
CA ASN A 221 13.02 -2.15 -9.16
C ASN A 221 13.37 -1.12 -8.10
N GLU A 222 12.36 -0.53 -7.43
CA GLU A 222 12.60 0.42 -6.34
C GLU A 222 13.40 -0.19 -5.19
N MET A 223 13.05 -1.43 -4.83
CA MET A 223 13.66 -2.15 -3.71
C MET A 223 14.99 -2.81 -4.07
N GLU A 224 15.41 -2.75 -5.33
CA GLU A 224 16.64 -3.39 -5.83
C GLU A 224 16.64 -4.90 -5.55
N LEU A 225 15.47 -5.55 -5.70
CA LEU A 225 15.28 -6.98 -5.44
C LEU A 225 15.50 -7.87 -6.67
N GLU A 226 15.99 -7.31 -7.79
CA GLU A 226 16.29 -8.09 -8.98
C GLU A 226 17.47 -9.04 -8.77
N LYS A 227 17.36 -10.22 -9.40
CA LYS A 227 18.17 -11.42 -9.19
C LYS A 227 19.67 -11.15 -9.32
N GLN A 228 20.41 -11.39 -8.24
CA GLN A 228 21.76 -11.96 -8.36
C GLN A 228 21.69 -13.39 -8.91
#